data_AF-A0A7W4UGG9-F1
#
_entry.id   AF-A0A7W4UGG9-F1
#
_cell.length_a   1.000
_cell.length_b   1.000
_cell.length_c   1.000
_cell.angle_alpha   90.00
_cell.angle_beta   90.00
_cell.angle_gamma   90.00
#
_symmetry.space_group_name_H-M   'P 1'
#
loop_
_entity.id
_entity.type
_entity.pdbx_description
1 polymer ?
#
loop_
_entity_poly.entity_id
_entity_poly.type
_entity_poly.pdbx_seq_one_letter_code
_entity_poly.pdbx_strand_id
1 'polypeptide(L)'
;MAVKPLDFALDLLDRAEELAKLAGNPPQGTSDVKMDVLRSAWVFIGASIDTYFHERIRRTMLQDMSKSARKFEVPLGDVDDMVALFLANRKEARPRVKLGNIIHQALLKQTFQGATNVERAFGLIGQTKYWKEISVQLGEPVEDIKSRLNTQYQRRNRISHEGDYTRQSRPQQFWYYLLDRTAVDEEIAWTRRFLKAADSL
;
A
#
# COMPACT_ATOMS: atom_id res chain seq x y z
N MET A 1 18.35 -3.59 15.91
CA MET A 1 17.12 -4.37 15.66
C MET A 1 16.79 -4.27 14.17
N ALA A 2 16.38 -5.33 13.49
CA ALA A 2 16.05 -5.25 12.07
C ALA A 2 14.72 -4.48 11.87
N VAL A 3 14.69 -3.55 10.92
CA VAL A 3 13.48 -2.77 10.55
C VAL A 3 12.38 -3.74 10.10
N LYS A 4 11.18 -3.63 10.68
CA LYS A 4 10.01 -4.46 10.39
C LYS A 4 9.16 -3.88 9.25
N PRO A 5 8.29 -4.68 8.60
CA PRO A 5 7.36 -4.16 7.58
C PRO A 5 6.52 -2.98 8.08
N LEU A 6 6.02 -3.05 9.32
CA LEU A 6 5.25 -1.97 9.94
C LEU A 6 6.06 -0.67 10.06
N ASP A 7 7.35 -0.75 10.38
CA ASP A 7 8.20 0.45 10.58
C ASP A 7 8.28 1.29 9.29
N PHE A 8 8.42 0.66 8.12
CA PHE A 8 8.42 1.37 6.83
C PHE A 8 7.09 2.09 6.55
N ALA A 9 5.98 1.46 6.91
CA ALA A 9 4.67 2.05 6.70
C ALA A 9 4.37 3.17 7.68
N LEU A 10 4.83 3.05 8.94
CA LEU A 10 4.70 4.11 9.93
C LEU A 10 5.54 5.34 9.56
N ASP A 11 6.76 5.16 9.01
CA ASP A 11 7.56 6.28 8.46
C ASP A 11 6.79 7.06 7.38
N LEU A 12 6.12 6.35 6.45
CA LEU A 12 5.30 7.01 5.43
C LEU A 12 4.11 7.78 6.01
N LEU A 13 3.49 7.26 7.07
CA LEU A 13 2.39 7.96 7.75
C LEU A 13 2.88 9.17 8.54
N ASP A 14 4.06 9.09 9.18
CA ASP A 14 4.68 10.23 9.86
C ASP A 14 5.00 11.33 8.83
N ARG A 15 5.54 10.96 7.67
CA ARG A 15 5.77 11.92 6.57
C ARG A 15 4.48 12.49 5.98
N ALA A 16 3.41 11.69 5.88
CA ALA A 16 2.09 12.18 5.46
C ALA A 16 1.56 13.24 6.44
N GLU A 17 1.76 13.03 7.74
CA GLU A 17 1.38 13.97 8.79
C GLU A 17 2.17 15.28 8.68
N GLU A 18 3.47 15.23 8.44
CA GLU A 18 4.31 16.42 8.24
C GLU A 18 3.92 17.19 6.97
N LEU A 19 3.61 16.51 5.88
CA LEU A 19 3.06 17.15 4.67
C LEU A 19 1.73 17.85 4.99
N ALA A 20 0.84 17.18 5.71
CA ALA A 20 -0.44 17.75 6.09
C ALA A 20 -0.25 18.99 7.00
N LYS A 21 0.71 18.96 7.94
CA LYS A 21 1.12 20.10 8.78
C LYS A 21 1.63 21.26 7.95
N LEU A 22 2.48 21.00 6.97
CA LEU A 22 3.02 22.01 6.06
C LEU A 22 1.92 22.70 5.25
N ALA A 23 0.92 21.94 4.78
CA ALA A 23 -0.20 22.50 4.03
C ALA A 23 -1.11 23.40 4.89
N GLY A 24 -1.28 23.08 6.17
CA GLY A 24 -2.21 23.77 7.06
C GLY A 24 -3.66 23.57 6.63
N ASN A 25 -4.44 24.66 6.59
CA ASN A 25 -5.85 24.66 6.17
C ASN A 25 -6.02 25.53 4.91
N PRO A 26 -5.61 25.06 3.73
CA PRO A 26 -5.76 25.82 2.50
C PRO A 26 -7.24 25.94 2.08
N PRO A 27 -7.60 26.99 1.32
CA PRO A 27 -8.91 27.10 0.72
C PRO A 27 -9.20 25.89 -0.19
N GLN A 28 -10.34 25.23 0.02
CA GLN A 28 -10.70 24.03 -0.71
C GLN A 28 -11.08 24.36 -2.17
N GLY A 29 -10.92 23.38 -3.07
CA GLY A 29 -11.41 23.46 -4.45
C GLY A 29 -10.60 24.37 -5.38
N THR A 30 -9.47 24.92 -4.92
CA THR A 30 -8.57 25.78 -5.71
C THR A 30 -7.35 25.00 -6.21
N SER A 31 -6.65 25.54 -7.23
CA SER A 31 -5.32 25.07 -7.64
C SER A 31 -4.21 25.65 -6.74
N ASP A 32 -4.35 25.45 -5.43
CA ASP A 32 -3.39 25.93 -4.44
C ASP A 32 -2.31 24.86 -4.19
N VAL A 33 -1.04 25.26 -4.20
CA VAL A 33 0.09 24.36 -3.93
C VAL A 33 -0.07 23.64 -2.58
N LYS A 34 -0.65 24.29 -1.57
CA LYS A 34 -0.96 23.66 -0.28
C LYS A 34 -2.02 22.56 -0.39
N MET A 35 -2.99 22.70 -1.30
CA MET A 35 -3.92 21.62 -1.61
C MET A 35 -3.19 20.44 -2.26
N ASP A 36 -2.22 20.69 -3.12
CA ASP A 36 -1.40 19.63 -3.72
C ASP A 36 -0.49 18.94 -2.69
N VAL A 37 -0.05 19.67 -1.66
CA VAL A 37 0.64 19.09 -0.50
C VAL A 37 -0.31 18.17 0.30
N LEU A 38 -1.59 18.56 0.52
CA LEU A 38 -2.58 17.66 1.14
C LEU A 38 -2.88 16.43 0.28
N ARG A 39 -3.00 16.59 -1.04
CA ARG A 39 -3.17 15.47 -1.98
C ARG A 39 -1.98 14.52 -1.94
N SER A 40 -0.77 15.07 -1.85
CA SER A 40 0.45 14.29 -1.66
C SER A 40 0.42 13.49 -0.35
N ALA A 41 -0.02 14.10 0.75
CA ALA A 41 -0.21 13.40 2.03
C ALA A 41 -1.18 12.22 1.86
N TRP A 42 -2.31 12.42 1.18
CA TRP A 42 -3.26 11.32 0.90
C TRP A 42 -2.65 10.17 0.09
N VAL A 43 -1.79 10.48 -0.88
CA VAL A 43 -1.06 9.45 -1.64
C VAL A 43 -0.11 8.67 -0.73
N PHE A 44 0.57 9.35 0.20
CA PHE A 44 1.46 8.70 1.18
C PHE A 44 0.70 7.76 2.12
N ILE A 45 -0.52 8.11 2.53
CA ILE A 45 -1.40 7.21 3.28
C ILE A 45 -1.59 5.90 2.52
N GLY A 46 -1.97 5.96 1.23
CA GLY A 46 -2.14 4.77 0.42
C GLY A 46 -0.83 3.98 0.25
N ALA A 47 0.27 4.70 -0.03
CA ALA A 47 1.59 4.10 -0.17
C ALA A 47 2.03 3.35 1.10
N SER A 48 1.63 3.81 2.30
CA SER A 48 1.93 3.12 3.56
C SER A 48 1.32 1.71 3.60
N ILE A 49 0.08 1.56 3.14
CA ILE A 49 -0.62 0.26 3.09
C ILE A 49 0.10 -0.68 2.12
N ASP A 50 0.44 -0.17 0.94
CA ASP A 50 1.11 -0.96 -0.11
C ASP A 50 2.51 -1.40 0.34
N THR A 51 3.28 -0.48 0.93
CA THR A 51 4.63 -0.72 1.44
C THR A 51 4.63 -1.79 2.53
N TYR A 52 3.69 -1.70 3.47
CA TYR A 52 3.52 -2.71 4.51
C TYR A 52 3.32 -4.11 3.91
N PHE A 53 2.35 -4.26 3.01
CA PHE A 53 2.04 -5.56 2.42
C PHE A 53 3.14 -6.06 1.48
N HIS A 54 3.76 -5.21 0.66
CA HIS A 54 4.91 -5.60 -0.17
C HIS A 54 6.03 -6.19 0.68
N GLU A 55 6.41 -5.50 1.75
CA GLU A 55 7.52 -5.95 2.57
C GLU A 55 7.15 -7.19 3.41
N ARG A 56 5.92 -7.24 3.94
CA ARG A 56 5.44 -8.42 4.68
C ARG A 56 5.34 -9.65 3.78
N ILE A 57 4.72 -9.53 2.60
CA ILE A 57 4.61 -10.63 1.62
C ILE A 57 5.99 -11.13 1.20
N ARG A 58 6.89 -10.23 0.81
CA ARG A 58 8.23 -10.59 0.36
C ARG A 58 8.99 -11.38 1.42
N ARG A 59 8.94 -10.94 2.69
CA ARG A 59 9.59 -11.63 3.81
C ARG A 59 8.97 -12.99 4.07
N THR A 60 7.63 -13.07 4.13
CA THR A 60 6.94 -14.33 4.36
C THR A 60 7.23 -15.33 3.25
N MET A 61 7.10 -14.95 1.97
CA MET A 61 7.38 -15.85 0.84
C MET A 61 8.80 -16.41 0.82
N LEU A 62 9.79 -15.60 1.25
CA LEU A 62 11.18 -16.04 1.33
C LEU A 62 11.47 -16.96 2.51
N GLN A 63 10.67 -16.89 3.58
CA GLN A 63 10.77 -17.75 4.75
C GLN A 63 9.96 -19.03 4.59
N ASP A 64 8.66 -18.90 4.30
CA ASP A 64 7.72 -19.99 4.11
C ASP A 64 6.62 -19.62 3.10
N MET A 65 6.54 -20.37 1.99
CA MET A 65 5.54 -20.13 0.95
C MET A 65 4.21 -20.79 1.31
N SER A 66 3.23 -19.94 1.62
CA SER A 66 1.82 -20.32 1.74
C SER A 66 1.29 -21.01 0.46
N LYS A 67 0.15 -21.72 0.57
CA LYS A 67 -0.51 -22.34 -0.59
C LYS A 67 -0.88 -21.32 -1.67
N SER A 68 -1.22 -20.09 -1.28
CA SER A 68 -1.51 -19.01 -2.23
C SER A 68 -0.23 -18.50 -2.88
N ALA A 69 0.84 -18.29 -2.09
CA ALA A 69 2.13 -17.84 -2.59
C ALA A 69 2.76 -18.78 -3.63
N ARG A 70 2.50 -20.09 -3.55
CA ARG A 70 2.96 -21.05 -4.58
C ARG A 70 2.35 -20.84 -5.97
N LYS A 71 1.24 -20.12 -6.05
CA LYS A 71 0.58 -19.73 -7.32
C LYS A 71 0.97 -18.32 -7.76
N PHE A 72 1.89 -17.67 -7.04
CA PHE A 72 2.32 -16.33 -7.37
C PHE A 72 3.13 -16.34 -8.66
N GLU A 73 2.68 -15.53 -9.63
CA GLU A 73 3.27 -15.48 -10.95
C GLU A 73 4.52 -14.61 -10.95
N VAL A 74 5.59 -15.13 -11.56
CA VAL A 74 6.84 -14.42 -11.83
C VAL A 74 7.24 -14.62 -13.29
N PRO A 75 7.93 -13.65 -13.93
CA PRO A 75 8.39 -13.83 -15.30
C PRO A 75 9.33 -15.04 -15.42
N LEU A 76 9.06 -15.94 -16.38
CA LEU A 76 9.85 -17.16 -16.55
C LEU A 76 11.31 -16.85 -16.94
N GLY A 77 11.53 -15.78 -17.73
CA GLY A 77 12.89 -15.34 -18.09
C GLY A 77 13.74 -14.97 -16.88
N ASP A 78 13.16 -14.33 -15.86
CA ASP A 78 13.89 -13.97 -14.64
C ASP A 78 14.32 -15.23 -13.85
N VAL A 79 13.51 -16.28 -13.91
CA VAL A 79 13.80 -17.59 -13.28
C VAL A 79 14.89 -18.32 -14.07
N ASP A 80 14.83 -18.29 -15.40
CA ASP A 80 15.85 -18.88 -16.28
C ASP A 80 17.22 -18.23 -16.06
N ASP A 81 17.27 -16.89 -16.02
CA ASP A 81 18.48 -16.13 -15.70
C ASP A 81 19.07 -16.50 -14.34
N MET A 82 18.20 -16.72 -13.34
CA MET A 82 18.63 -17.17 -12.01
C MET A 82 19.25 -18.57 -12.06
N VAL A 83 18.65 -19.50 -12.82
CA VAL A 83 19.17 -20.86 -12.99
C VAL A 83 20.50 -20.85 -13.73
N ALA A 84 20.61 -20.12 -14.84
CA ALA A 84 21.84 -19.99 -15.61
C ALA A 84 22.99 -19.44 -14.74
N LEU A 85 22.73 -18.41 -13.94
CA LEU A 85 23.71 -17.84 -13.01
C LEU A 85 24.14 -18.84 -11.93
N PHE A 86 23.20 -19.62 -11.39
CA PHE A 86 23.52 -20.64 -10.39
C PHE A 86 24.37 -21.77 -10.96
N LEU A 87 24.11 -22.20 -12.20
CA LEU A 87 24.91 -23.21 -12.89
C LEU A 87 26.31 -22.69 -13.22
N ALA A 88 26.44 -21.43 -13.64
CA ALA A 88 27.72 -20.83 -14.01
C ALA A 88 28.63 -20.53 -12.79
N ASN A 89 28.05 -20.12 -11.65
CA ASN A 89 28.83 -19.67 -10.49
C ASN A 89 28.29 -20.20 -9.16
N ARG A 90 28.21 -21.54 -9.04
CA ARG A 90 27.56 -22.24 -7.91
C ARG A 90 28.10 -21.89 -6.52
N LYS A 91 29.38 -21.49 -6.41
CA LYS A 91 30.02 -21.14 -5.12
C LYS A 91 29.67 -19.72 -4.64
N GLU A 92 29.45 -18.79 -5.55
CA GLU A 92 29.16 -17.38 -5.23
C GLU A 92 27.67 -17.04 -5.38
N ALA A 93 26.92 -17.89 -6.08
CA ALA A 93 25.50 -17.69 -6.31
C ALA A 93 24.73 -17.54 -4.99
N ARG A 94 23.95 -16.46 -4.88
CA ARG A 94 23.03 -16.19 -3.77
C ARG A 94 21.58 -16.40 -4.23
N PRO A 95 21.14 -17.66 -4.42
CA PRO A 95 19.85 -17.95 -5.06
C PRO A 95 18.66 -17.36 -4.32
N ARG A 96 18.69 -17.35 -2.98
CA ARG A 96 17.63 -16.73 -2.15
C ARG A 96 17.54 -15.21 -2.34
N VAL A 97 18.67 -14.53 -2.55
CA VAL A 97 18.70 -13.09 -2.83
C VAL A 97 18.12 -12.82 -4.21
N LYS A 98 18.52 -13.58 -5.22
CA LYS A 98 18.00 -13.43 -6.58
C LYS A 98 16.49 -13.72 -6.63
N LEU A 99 16.03 -14.80 -6.01
CA LEU A 99 14.59 -15.10 -5.87
C LEU A 99 13.85 -13.96 -5.17
N GLY A 100 14.42 -13.39 -4.10
CA GLY A 100 13.84 -12.24 -3.41
C GLY A 100 13.67 -11.02 -4.31
N ASN A 101 14.64 -10.77 -5.20
CA ASN A 101 14.54 -9.68 -6.18
C ASN A 101 13.47 -9.97 -7.24
N ILE A 102 13.35 -11.20 -7.72
CA ILE A 102 12.31 -11.60 -8.68
C ILE A 102 10.91 -11.39 -8.07
N ILE A 103 10.70 -11.89 -6.85
CA ILE A 103 9.45 -11.71 -6.11
C ILE A 103 9.16 -10.22 -5.92
N HIS A 104 10.16 -9.43 -5.52
CA HIS A 104 10.00 -7.99 -5.34
C HIS A 104 9.56 -7.28 -6.63
N GLN A 105 10.21 -7.56 -7.77
CA GLN A 105 9.85 -6.96 -9.05
C GLN A 105 8.43 -7.34 -9.50
N ALA A 106 8.01 -8.57 -9.23
CA ALA A 106 6.63 -8.99 -9.48
C ALA A 106 5.63 -8.32 -8.53
N LEU A 107 5.96 -8.13 -7.26
CA LEU A 107 5.12 -7.43 -6.28
C LEU A 107 4.94 -5.94 -6.61
N LEU A 108 5.96 -5.26 -7.14
CA LEU A 108 5.88 -3.84 -7.52
C LEU A 108 4.81 -3.55 -8.58
N LYS A 109 4.41 -4.55 -9.37
CA LYS A 109 3.34 -4.44 -10.37
C LYS A 109 1.95 -4.61 -9.76
N GLN A 110 1.86 -4.87 -8.47
CA GLN A 110 0.64 -5.19 -7.76
C GLN A 110 0.37 -4.15 -6.68
N THR A 111 -0.90 -3.78 -6.53
CA THR A 111 -1.37 -2.92 -5.45
C THR A 111 -2.12 -3.74 -4.40
N PHE A 112 -1.96 -3.38 -3.12
CA PHE A 112 -2.51 -4.04 -1.93
C PHE A 112 -3.27 -3.06 -1.02
N GLN A 113 -3.92 -2.04 -1.59
CA GLN A 113 -4.61 -0.99 -0.85
C GLN A 113 -6.13 -1.22 -0.71
N GLY A 114 -6.81 -1.60 -1.79
CA GLY A 114 -8.26 -1.89 -1.76
C GLY A 114 -8.59 -3.21 -1.07
N ALA A 115 -9.82 -3.37 -0.58
CA ALA A 115 -10.25 -4.51 0.24
C ALA A 115 -9.92 -5.88 -0.38
N THR A 116 -10.29 -6.10 -1.65
CA THR A 116 -10.01 -7.35 -2.38
C THR A 116 -8.50 -7.59 -2.53
N ASN A 117 -7.72 -6.53 -2.70
CA ASN A 117 -6.28 -6.65 -2.81
C ASN A 117 -5.63 -6.96 -1.46
N VAL A 118 -6.13 -6.37 -0.38
CA VAL A 118 -5.73 -6.70 1.00
C VAL A 118 -6.08 -8.16 1.34
N GLU A 119 -7.25 -8.66 0.95
CA GLU A 119 -7.61 -10.09 1.08
C GLU A 119 -6.59 -10.99 0.38
N ARG A 120 -6.22 -10.63 -0.85
CA ARG A 120 -5.19 -11.33 -1.60
C ARG A 120 -3.83 -11.27 -0.90
N ALA A 121 -3.46 -10.12 -0.33
CA ALA A 121 -2.24 -9.98 0.45
C ALA A 121 -2.18 -10.95 1.63
N PHE A 122 -3.26 -11.01 2.42
CA PHE A 122 -3.39 -11.94 3.54
C PHE A 122 -3.30 -13.40 3.07
N GLY A 123 -3.93 -13.73 1.95
CA GLY A 123 -3.80 -15.04 1.32
C GLY A 123 -2.35 -15.39 0.98
N LEU A 124 -1.59 -14.46 0.39
CA LEU A 124 -0.17 -14.65 0.03
C LEU A 124 0.70 -14.90 1.27
N ILE A 125 0.40 -14.27 2.41
CA ILE A 125 1.11 -14.54 3.67
C ILE A 125 0.51 -15.70 4.49
N GLY A 126 -0.52 -16.38 3.98
CA GLY A 126 -1.12 -17.55 4.63
C GLY A 126 -2.05 -17.24 5.81
N GLN A 127 -2.41 -15.97 6.02
CA GLN A 127 -3.33 -15.58 7.10
C GLN A 127 -4.78 -15.90 6.74
N THR A 128 -5.54 -16.38 7.71
CA THR A 128 -7.00 -16.62 7.58
C THR A 128 -7.75 -15.87 8.67
N LYS A 129 -9.07 -15.70 8.54
CA LYS A 129 -9.93 -14.98 9.50
C LYS A 129 -9.51 -13.52 9.81
N TYR A 130 -8.61 -12.97 9.02
CA TYR A 130 -8.01 -11.64 9.18
C TYR A 130 -9.05 -10.53 9.34
N TRP A 131 -10.13 -10.52 8.56
CA TRP A 131 -11.16 -9.48 8.71
C TRP A 131 -11.84 -9.49 10.07
N LYS A 132 -12.13 -10.68 10.60
CA LYS A 132 -12.76 -10.81 11.92
C LYS A 132 -11.82 -10.29 13.00
N GLU A 133 -10.55 -10.65 12.93
CA GLU A 133 -9.53 -10.25 13.90
C GLU A 133 -9.28 -8.73 13.85
N ILE A 134 -9.13 -8.16 12.66
CA ILE A 134 -8.97 -6.71 12.47
C ILE A 134 -10.22 -5.95 12.94
N SER A 135 -11.41 -6.45 12.61
CA SER A 135 -12.68 -5.83 13.04
C SER A 135 -12.79 -5.73 14.56
N VAL A 136 -12.44 -6.81 15.28
CA VAL A 136 -12.41 -6.80 16.75
C VAL A 136 -11.41 -5.78 17.29
N GLN A 137 -10.21 -5.68 16.69
CA GLN A 137 -9.18 -4.76 17.15
C GLN A 137 -9.50 -3.29 16.86
N LEU A 138 -10.14 -3.00 15.72
CA LEU A 138 -10.55 -1.65 15.36
C LEU A 138 -11.85 -1.23 16.07
N GLY A 139 -12.66 -2.19 16.53
CA GLY A 139 -14.02 -1.91 17.01
C GLY A 139 -14.96 -1.48 15.89
N GLU A 140 -14.65 -1.84 14.65
CA GLU A 140 -15.36 -1.41 13.44
C GLU A 140 -15.92 -2.64 12.70
N PRO A 141 -17.15 -2.59 12.14
CA PRO A 141 -17.68 -3.63 11.29
C PRO A 141 -16.77 -3.92 10.08
N VAL A 142 -16.67 -5.20 9.69
CA VAL A 142 -15.85 -5.63 8.53
C VAL A 142 -16.19 -4.84 7.26
N GLU A 143 -17.47 -4.61 6.99
CA GLU A 143 -17.89 -3.90 5.79
C GLU A 143 -17.49 -2.42 5.80
N ASP A 144 -17.45 -1.78 6.97
CA ASP A 144 -17.00 -0.39 7.09
C ASP A 144 -15.49 -0.28 6.84
N ILE A 145 -14.70 -1.23 7.35
CA ILE A 145 -13.25 -1.32 7.09
C ILE A 145 -13.00 -1.49 5.58
N LYS A 146 -13.72 -2.42 4.93
CA LYS A 146 -13.60 -2.66 3.49
C LYS A 146 -14.00 -1.43 2.67
N SER A 147 -15.11 -0.79 3.04
CA SER A 147 -15.61 0.43 2.40
C SER A 147 -14.58 1.56 2.51
N ARG A 148 -13.96 1.72 3.68
CA ARG A 148 -12.93 2.74 3.92
C ARG A 148 -11.67 2.49 3.10
N LEU A 149 -11.14 1.27 3.09
CA LEU A 149 -10.01 0.90 2.22
C LEU A 149 -10.30 1.18 0.74
N ASN A 150 -11.49 0.84 0.27
CA ASN A 150 -11.87 1.08 -1.12
C ASN A 150 -12.00 2.58 -1.43
N THR A 151 -12.56 3.36 -0.51
CA THR A 151 -12.66 4.82 -0.64
C THR A 151 -11.27 5.46 -0.71
N GLN A 152 -10.37 5.08 0.20
CA GLN A 152 -8.98 5.51 0.22
C GLN A 152 -8.28 5.17 -1.10
N TYR A 153 -8.38 3.91 -1.54
CA TYR A 153 -7.76 3.41 -2.76
C TYR A 153 -8.26 4.16 -4.00
N GLN A 154 -9.57 4.33 -4.14
CA GLN A 154 -10.16 5.08 -5.25
C GLN A 154 -9.72 6.53 -5.26
N ARG A 155 -9.68 7.19 -4.09
CA ARG A 155 -9.23 8.58 -3.97
C ARG A 155 -7.76 8.72 -4.35
N ARG A 156 -6.88 7.82 -3.86
CA ARG A 156 -5.46 7.78 -4.25
C ARG A 156 -5.31 7.67 -5.75
N ASN A 157 -6.06 6.76 -6.39
CA ASN A 157 -6.00 6.59 -7.84
C ASN A 157 -6.43 7.86 -8.59
N ARG A 158 -7.50 8.53 -8.13
CA ARG A 158 -7.91 9.81 -8.73
C ARG A 158 -6.83 10.87 -8.61
N ILE A 159 -6.21 11.02 -7.44
CA ILE A 159 -5.11 11.98 -7.25
C ILE A 159 -3.93 11.65 -8.16
N SER A 160 -3.45 10.40 -8.10
CA SER A 160 -2.21 10.01 -8.78
C SER A 160 -2.33 9.84 -10.29
N HIS A 161 -3.49 9.41 -10.80
CA HIS A 161 -3.67 9.12 -12.22
C HIS A 161 -4.51 10.16 -12.94
N GLU A 162 -5.42 10.84 -12.24
CA GLU A 162 -6.38 11.78 -12.83
C GLU A 162 -6.18 13.22 -12.33
N GLY A 163 -5.16 13.52 -11.53
CA GLY A 163 -4.93 14.87 -10.98
C GLY A 163 -6.03 15.35 -10.01
N ASP A 164 -6.86 14.43 -9.52
CA ASP A 164 -8.00 14.70 -8.64
C ASP A 164 -9.09 15.63 -9.21
N TYR A 165 -9.17 15.72 -10.55
CA TYR A 165 -10.19 16.52 -11.22
C TYR A 165 -11.59 15.92 -11.06
N THR A 166 -12.61 16.77 -10.89
CA THR A 166 -14.00 16.32 -11.02
C THR A 166 -14.34 16.14 -12.50
N ARG A 167 -14.94 15.01 -12.85
CA ARG A 167 -15.31 14.73 -14.24
C ARG A 167 -16.52 15.57 -14.65
N GLN A 168 -16.34 16.41 -15.67
CA GLN A 168 -17.41 17.16 -16.33
C GLN A 168 -17.29 16.96 -17.85
N SER A 169 -18.41 16.92 -18.57
CA SER A 169 -18.43 16.62 -20.00
C SER A 169 -17.87 17.74 -20.87
N ARG A 170 -17.95 19.00 -20.41
CA ARG A 170 -17.42 20.21 -21.08
C ARG A 170 -16.95 21.25 -20.05
N PRO A 171 -15.82 21.01 -19.36
CA PRO A 171 -15.34 21.94 -18.34
C PRO A 171 -14.84 23.23 -18.99
N GLN A 172 -15.42 24.36 -18.60
CA GLN A 172 -14.90 25.71 -18.91
C GLN A 172 -13.78 26.12 -17.93
N GLN A 173 -13.66 25.40 -16.80
CA GLN A 173 -12.66 25.61 -15.77
C GLN A 173 -12.31 24.29 -15.08
N PHE A 174 -11.14 24.23 -14.45
CA PHE A 174 -10.71 23.07 -13.67
C PHE A 174 -11.38 23.06 -12.31
N TRP A 175 -11.95 21.91 -11.96
CA TRP A 175 -12.58 21.66 -10.67
C TRP A 175 -11.94 20.45 -10.05
N TYR A 176 -11.71 20.53 -8.75
CA TYR A 176 -11.12 19.46 -7.97
C TYR A 176 -12.12 18.98 -6.93
N TYR A 177 -12.05 17.70 -6.61
CA TYR A 177 -12.80 17.21 -5.47
C TYR A 177 -12.28 17.85 -4.17
N LEU A 178 -13.19 18.10 -3.24
CA LEU A 178 -12.84 18.65 -1.93
C LEU A 178 -11.97 17.67 -1.15
N LEU A 179 -11.01 18.23 -0.44
CA LEU A 179 -10.14 17.57 0.52
C LEU A 179 -9.78 18.62 1.56
N ASP A 180 -9.91 18.28 2.83
CA ASP A 180 -9.50 19.16 3.91
C ASP A 180 -8.53 18.45 4.84
N ARG A 181 -7.92 19.26 5.72
CA ARG A 181 -6.90 18.77 6.63
C ARG A 181 -7.43 17.74 7.62
N THR A 182 -8.64 17.96 8.13
CA THR A 182 -9.28 17.07 9.09
C THR A 182 -9.48 15.68 8.51
N ALA A 183 -9.99 15.58 7.28
CA ALA A 183 -10.17 14.31 6.58
C ALA A 183 -8.83 13.58 6.37
N VAL A 184 -7.76 14.31 6.04
CA VAL A 184 -6.41 13.73 5.92
C VAL A 184 -5.92 13.20 7.26
N ASP A 185 -6.06 13.97 8.35
CA ASP A 185 -5.62 13.56 9.68
C ASP A 185 -6.37 12.34 10.21
N GLU A 186 -7.70 12.32 10.02
CA GLU A 186 -8.54 11.18 10.39
C GLU A 186 -8.14 9.92 9.62
N GLU A 187 -7.80 10.06 8.34
CA GLU A 187 -7.38 8.94 7.50
C GLU A 187 -5.97 8.44 7.85
N ILE A 188 -5.04 9.33 8.19
CA ILE A 188 -3.72 8.95 8.76
C ILE A 188 -3.92 8.14 10.04
N ALA A 189 -4.73 8.66 10.97
CA ALA A 189 -4.95 8.03 12.27
C ALA A 189 -5.61 6.65 12.11
N TRP A 190 -6.62 6.54 11.25
CA TRP A 190 -7.28 5.27 10.98
C TRP A 190 -6.34 4.27 10.30
N THR A 191 -5.61 4.68 9.26
CA THR A 191 -4.66 3.81 8.54
C THR A 191 -3.58 3.28 9.48
N ARG A 192 -3.10 4.12 10.42
CA ARG A 192 -2.15 3.70 11.46
C ARG A 192 -2.72 2.59 12.34
N ARG A 193 -3.98 2.70 12.78
CA ARG A 193 -4.64 1.65 13.57
C ARG A 193 -4.84 0.38 12.74
N PHE A 194 -5.29 0.51 11.50
CA PHE A 194 -5.48 -0.61 10.58
C PHE A 194 -4.19 -1.40 10.37
N LEU A 195 -3.07 -0.73 10.10
CA LEU A 195 -1.77 -1.38 9.89
C LEU A 195 -1.23 -2.05 11.15
N LYS A 196 -1.42 -1.45 12.33
CA LYS A 196 -1.08 -2.10 13.61
C LYS A 196 -1.93 -3.35 13.85
N ALA A 197 -3.23 -3.28 13.56
CA ALA A 197 -4.11 -4.43 13.67
C ALA A 197 -3.70 -5.55 12.70
N ALA A 198 -3.39 -5.19 11.45
CA ALA A 198 -2.87 -6.12 10.45
C ALA A 198 -1.52 -6.73 10.86
N ASP A 199 -0.62 -5.96 11.47
CA ASP A 199 0.71 -6.42 11.92
C ASP A 199 0.63 -7.42 13.07
N SER A 200 -0.36 -7.27 13.93
CA SER A 200 -0.58 -8.15 15.09
C SER A 200 -1.16 -9.53 14.76
N LEU A 201 -1.64 -9.73 13.52
CA LEU A 201 -2.07 -11.05 13.02
C LEU A 201 -0.87 -11.96 12.75
#